data_AF-X1HW30-F1
#
_entry.id   AF-X1HW30-F1
#
_cell.length_a   1.000
_cell.length_b   1.000
_cell.length_c   1.000
_cell.angle_alpha   90.00
_cell.angle_beta   90.00
_cell.angle_gamma   90.00
#
_symmetry.space_group_name_H-M   'P 1'
#
loop_
_entity.id
_entity.type
_entity.pdbx_description
1 polymer ?
#
loop_
_entity_poly.entity_id
_entity_poly.type
_entity_poly.pdbx_seq_one_letter_code
_entity_poly.pdbx_strand_id
1 'polypeptide(L)'
;WNQIYSDVLGVTCVRNVIEEATSLGAAILAATGAGLFSDIAKAAENVCKVDNKWNPDLNRHEFYQDIYQLSNDLYTLLNEKNFYKTYINTLQNKK
;
A
#
# COMPACT_ATOMS: atom_id res chain seq x y z
N TRP A 1 2.91 -11.99 3.22
CA TRP A 1 2.16 -10.78 2.84
C TRP A 1 2.78 -10.02 1.68
N ASN A 2 4.07 -9.65 1.71
CA ASN A 2 4.70 -8.89 0.60
C ASN A 2 4.59 -9.54 -0.78
N GLN A 3 4.74 -10.86 -0.88
CA GLN A 3 4.54 -11.57 -2.15
C GLN A 3 3.09 -11.43 -2.66
N ILE A 4 2.10 -11.56 -1.77
CA ILE A 4 0.68 -11.39 -2.12
C ILE A 4 0.44 -9.97 -2.64
N TYR A 5 0.95 -8.94 -1.96
CA TYR A 5 0.84 -7.56 -2.44
C TYR A 5 1.51 -7.38 -3.81
N SER A 6 2.69 -7.95 -4.01
CA SER A 6 3.40 -7.88 -5.29
C SER A 6 2.58 -8.54 -6.40
N ASP A 7 2.06 -9.74 -6.16
CA ASP A 7 1.24 -10.48 -7.12
C ASP A 7 -0.07 -9.74 -7.43
N VAL A 8 -0.79 -9.26 -6.42
CA VAL A 8 -2.06 -8.51 -6.59
C VAL A 8 -1.83 -7.23 -7.40
N LEU A 9 -0.82 -6.44 -7.03
CA LEU A 9 -0.58 -5.13 -7.64
C LEU A 9 0.21 -5.18 -8.95
N GLY A 10 0.84 -6.31 -9.28
CA GLY A 10 1.69 -6.46 -10.47
C GLY A 10 2.98 -5.63 -10.41
N VAL A 11 3.36 -5.15 -9.23
CA VAL A 11 4.58 -4.35 -9.01
C VAL A 11 5.53 -5.07 -8.07
N THR A 12 6.82 -4.88 -8.29
CA THR A 12 7.84 -5.41 -7.37
C THR A 12 7.67 -4.78 -5.99
N CYS A 13 7.54 -5.60 -4.96
CA CYS A 13 7.63 -5.16 -3.57
C CYS A 13 9.08 -5.22 -3.09
N VAL A 14 9.56 -4.16 -2.44
CA VAL A 14 10.89 -4.12 -1.81
C VAL A 14 10.75 -3.76 -0.33
N ARG A 15 11.65 -4.28 0.49
CA ARG A 15 11.75 -3.94 1.91
C ARG A 15 13.13 -3.37 2.21
N ASN A 16 13.16 -2.33 3.03
CA ASN A 16 14.41 -1.75 3.53
C ASN A 16 15.04 -2.67 4.61
N VAL A 17 16.36 -2.63 4.74
CA VAL A 17 17.11 -3.28 5.83
C VAL A 17 16.65 -2.75 7.19
N ILE A 18 16.37 -1.45 7.28
CA ILE A 18 15.82 -0.83 8.48
C ILE A 18 14.29 -0.92 8.43
N GLU A 19 13.69 -1.66 9.37
CA GLU A 19 12.24 -1.90 9.40
C GLU A 19 11.43 -0.66 9.82
N GLU A 20 12.01 0.18 10.69
CA GLU A 20 11.36 1.37 11.24
C GLU A 20 11.38 2.56 10.27
N ALA A 21 10.51 2.52 9.26
CA ALA A 21 10.43 3.53 8.19
C ALA A 21 10.17 4.95 8.72
N THR A 22 9.33 5.09 9.75
CA THR A 22 8.99 6.41 10.32
C THR A 22 10.18 7.07 10.99
N SER A 23 10.89 6.33 11.84
CA SER A 23 12.11 6.80 12.52
C SER A 23 13.22 7.09 11.51
N LEU A 24 13.36 6.24 10.50
CA LEU A 24 14.34 6.45 9.42
C LEU A 24 14.05 7.72 8.63
N GLY A 25 12.79 7.97 8.28
CA GLY A 25 12.37 9.19 7.60
C GLY A 25 12.66 10.45 8.43
N ALA A 26 12.37 10.41 9.73
CA ALA A 26 12.70 11.51 10.63
C ALA A 26 14.21 11.79 10.70
N ALA A 27 15.03 10.74 10.75
CA ALA A 27 16.49 10.85 10.73
C ALA A 27 17.02 11.44 9.41
N ILE A 28 16.47 11.01 8.27
CA ILE A 28 16.79 11.56 6.94
C ILE A 28 16.50 13.07 6.91
N LEU A 29 15.31 13.48 7.34
CA LEU A 29 14.91 14.89 7.36
C LEU A 29 15.79 15.72 8.30
N ALA A 30 16.09 15.20 9.50
CA ALA A 30 16.95 15.87 10.46
C ALA A 30 18.39 16.04 9.92
N ALA A 31 18.94 15.01 9.27
CA ALA A 31 20.27 15.07 8.68
C ALA A 31 20.35 16.10 7.55
N THR A 32 19.34 16.14 6.67
CA THR A 32 19.27 17.18 5.62
C THR A 32 19.11 18.58 6.22
N GLY A 33 18.24 18.76 7.23
CA GLY A 33 18.03 20.05 7.89
C GLY A 33 19.26 20.57 8.66
N ALA A 34 20.08 19.65 9.17
CA ALA A 34 21.37 19.97 9.78
C ALA A 34 22.50 20.21 8.75
N GLY A 35 22.21 20.13 7.44
CA GLY A 35 23.16 20.40 6.36
C GLY A 35 24.12 19.25 6.04
N LEU A 36 23.91 18.04 6.61
CA LEU A 36 24.74 16.86 6.28
C LEU A 36 24.49 16.35 4.86
N PHE A 37 23.30 16.60 4.33
CA PHE A 37 22.93 16.31 2.94
C PHE A 37 22.35 17.56 2.30
N SER A 38 22.66 17.77 1.02
CA SER A 38 22.16 18.92 0.25
C SER A 38 20.69 18.79 -0.15
N ASP A 39 20.14 17.58 -0.10
CA ASP A 39 18.84 17.22 -0.65
C ASP A 39 18.28 15.97 0.06
N ILE A 40 16.96 15.93 0.25
CA ILE A 40 16.26 14.85 0.98
C ILE A 40 16.28 13.54 0.18
N ALA A 41 16.08 13.60 -1.13
CA ALA A 41 16.09 12.41 -1.98
C ALA A 41 17.49 11.78 -1.99
N LYS A 42 18.55 12.60 -2.13
CA LYS A 42 19.93 12.11 -2.00
C LYS A 42 20.21 11.50 -0.63
N ALA A 43 19.71 12.10 0.45
CA ALA A 43 19.85 11.53 1.78
C ALA A 43 19.15 10.17 1.88
N ALA A 44 17.93 10.05 1.36
CA ALA A 44 17.18 8.79 1.32
C ALA A 44 17.88 7.72 0.48
N GLU A 45 18.42 8.06 -0.69
CA GLU A 45 19.19 7.13 -1.54
C GLU A 45 20.45 6.59 -0.84
N ASN A 46 21.12 7.41 -0.04
CA ASN A 46 22.32 7.00 0.70
C ASN A 46 21.98 6.10 1.91
N VAL A 47 20.85 6.38 2.56
CA VAL A 47 20.49 5.77 3.85
C VAL A 47 19.61 4.54 3.69
N CYS A 48 18.66 4.55 2.76
CA CYS A 48 17.75 3.42 2.52
C CYS A 48 18.46 2.33 1.72
N LYS A 49 18.44 1.09 2.22
CA LYS A 49 19.08 -0.06 1.59
C LYS A 49 18.06 -1.17 1.40
N VAL A 50 17.95 -1.72 0.20
CA VAL A 50 17.03 -2.83 -0.06
C VAL A 50 17.60 -4.11 0.56
N ASP A 51 16.79 -4.80 1.35
CA ASP A 51 17.09 -6.11 1.94
C ASP A 51 16.50 -7.22 1.07
N ASN A 52 15.17 -7.23 0.97
CA ASN A 52 14.42 -8.26 0.25
C ASN A 52 13.59 -7.66 -0.88
N LYS A 53 13.46 -8.45 -1.96
CA LYS A 53 12.70 -8.11 -3.16
C LYS A 53 11.76 -9.26 -3.51
N TRP A 54 10.49 -8.95 -3.74
CA TRP A 54 9.48 -9.89 -4.23
C TRP A 54 9.01 -9.38 -5.59
N ASN A 55 9.24 -10.18 -6.63
CA ASN A 55 8.74 -9.90 -7.97
C ASN A 55 7.36 -10.55 -8.13
N PRO A 56 6.46 -9.91 -8.89
CA PRO A 56 5.14 -10.48 -9.16
C PRO A 56 5.27 -11.78 -9.97
N ASP A 57 4.47 -12.76 -9.62
CA ASP A 57 4.20 -13.92 -10.47
C ASP A 57 3.01 -13.60 -11.37
N LEU A 58 3.25 -13.60 -12.68
CA LEU A 58 2.25 -13.19 -13.68
C LEU A 58 0.99 -14.05 -13.65
N ASN A 59 1.12 -15.36 -13.38
CA ASN A 59 -0.05 -16.24 -13.31
C ASN A 59 -0.92 -15.90 -12.09
N ARG A 60 -0.28 -15.59 -10.96
CA ARG A 60 -0.98 -15.14 -9.75
C ARG A 60 -1.57 -13.75 -9.94
N HIS A 61 -0.88 -12.86 -10.65
CA HIS A 61 -1.39 -11.54 -10.99
C HIS A 61 -2.67 -11.61 -11.81
N GLU A 62 -2.69 -12.40 -12.89
CA GLU A 62 -3.89 -12.62 -13.70
C GLU A 62 -5.05 -13.17 -12.86
N PHE A 63 -4.80 -14.19 -12.03
CA PHE A 63 -5.78 -14.72 -11.10
C PHE A 63 -6.35 -13.64 -10.15
N TYR A 64 -5.50 -12.77 -9.61
CA TYR A 64 -5.96 -11.68 -8.75
C TYR A 64 -6.70 -10.59 -9.50
N GLN A 65 -6.42 -10.35 -10.79
CA GLN A 65 -7.19 -9.43 -11.62
C GLN A 65 -8.64 -9.91 -11.81
N ASP A 66 -8.85 -11.22 -12.04
CA ASP A 66 -10.19 -11.79 -12.13
C ASP A 66 -10.99 -11.60 -10.83
N ILE A 67 -10.35 -11.82 -9.68
CA ILE A 67 -10.96 -11.58 -8.36
C ILE A 67 -11.24 -10.09 -8.14
N TYR A 68 -10.31 -9.22 -8.55
CA TYR A 68 -10.47 -7.78 -8.43
C TYR A 68 -11.70 -7.29 -9.20
N GLN A 69 -11.93 -7.82 -10.41
CA GLN A 69 -13.13 -7.51 -11.19
C GLN A 69 -14.42 -7.88 -10.42
N LEU A 70 -14.48 -9.09 -9.86
CA LEU A 70 -15.63 -9.50 -9.05
C LEU A 70 -15.84 -8.59 -7.82
N SER A 71 -14.75 -8.20 -7.16
CA SER A 71 -14.82 -7.26 -6.03
C SER A 71 -15.35 -5.89 -6.45
N ASN A 72 -14.95 -5.40 -7.63
CA ASN A 72 -15.40 -4.12 -8.16
C ASN A 72 -16.88 -4.16 -8.56
N ASP A 73 -17.33 -5.25 -9.16
CA ASP A 73 -18.74 -5.46 -9.52
C ASP A 73 -19.61 -5.49 -8.25
N LEU A 74 -19.17 -6.19 -7.21
CA LEU A 74 -19.84 -6.21 -5.91
C LEU A 74 -19.92 -4.82 -5.28
N TYR A 75 -18.81 -4.09 -5.27
CA TYR A 75 -18.78 -2.71 -4.75
C TYR A 75 -19.77 -1.82 -5.51
N THR A 76 -19.79 -1.92 -6.85
CA THR A 76 -20.68 -1.15 -7.72
C THR A 76 -22.14 -1.44 -7.39
N LEU A 77 -22.52 -2.72 -7.29
CA LEU A 77 -23.87 -3.15 -6.94
C LEU A 77 -24.32 -2.60 -5.57
N LEU A 78 -23.44 -2.65 -4.57
CA LEU A 78 -23.73 -2.12 -3.24
C LEU A 78 -23.90 -0.60 -3.26
N ASN A 79 -23.06 0.09 -4.02
CA ASN A 79 -23.08 1.53 -4.16
C ASN A 79 -24.34 2.02 -4.88
N GLU A 80 -24.70 1.41 -6.02
CA GLU A 80 -25.91 1.73 -6.79
C GLU A 80 -27.18 1.56 -5.95
N LYS A 81 -27.25 0.51 -5.14
CA LYS A 81 -28.36 0.27 -4.20
C LYS A 81 -28.36 1.22 -3.00
N ASN A 82 -27.41 2.15 -2.91
CA ASN A 82 -27.16 2.99 -1.73
C ASN A 82 -27.14 2.14 -0.44
N PHE A 83 -26.60 0.92 -0.52
CA PHE A 83 -26.79 -0.11 0.49
C PHE A 83 -26.33 0.37 1.87
N TYR A 84 -25.20 1.07 1.92
CA TYR A 84 -24.66 1.62 3.17
C TYR A 84 -25.62 2.61 3.83
N LYS A 85 -26.24 3.52 3.08
CA LYS A 85 -27.22 4.47 3.64
C LYS A 85 -28.45 3.73 4.17
N THR A 86 -28.98 2.78 3.39
CA THR A 86 -30.14 1.97 3.78
C THR A 86 -29.85 1.13 5.03
N TYR A 87 -28.66 0.54 5.11
CA TYR A 87 -28.19 -0.23 6.26
C TYR A 87 -28.13 0.63 7.53
N ILE A 88 -27.48 1.80 7.46
CA ILE A 88 -27.39 2.72 8.60
C ILE A 88 -28.78 3.18 9.05
N ASN A 89 -29.66 3.60 8.13
CA ASN A 89 -31.02 4.03 8.46
C ASN A 89 -31.83 2.90 9.14
N THR A 90 -31.67 1.66 8.66
CA THR A 90 -32.38 0.49 9.23
C THR A 90 -31.91 0.17 10.64
N LEU A 91 -30.61 0.29 10.92
CA LEU A 91 -30.07 0.06 12.26
C LEU A 91 -30.37 1.21 13.23
N GLN A 92 -30.37 2.45 12.76
CA GLN A 92 -30.73 3.61 13.58
C GLN A 92 -32.21 3.61 13.97
N ASN A 93 -33.11 3.17 13.08
CA ASN A 93 -34.55 3.03 13.35
C ASN A 93 -34.91 1.87 14.31
N LYS A 94 -33.93 1.06 14.73
CA LYS A 94 -34.11 -0.01 15.73
C LYS A 94 -33.68 0.40 17.15
N LYS A 95 -33.21 1.64 17.35
CA LYS A 95 -33.02 2.26 18.66
C LYS A 95 -34.18 3.21 18.93
#